data_AF-A0A7X7G6G6-F1
#
_entry.id   AF-A0A7X7G6G6-F1
#
_cell.length_a   1.000
_cell.length_b   1.000
_cell.length_c   1.000
_cell.angle_alpha   90.00
_cell.angle_beta   90.00
_cell.angle_gamma   90.00
#
_symmetry.space_group_name_H-M   'P 1'
#
loop_
_entity.id
_entity.type
_entity.pdbx_description
1 polymer ?
#
loop_
_entity_poly.entity_id
_entity_poly.type
_entity_poly.pdbx_seq_one_letter_code
_entity_poly.pdbx_strand_id
1 'polypeptide(L)'
;MRLVVARCAARYTGRLTAELPLATRLVVVKADGSVLLHSDGGSYKPLNWMSPPCSLAVQAPDEAAAARGVREVWRVQHAKSDDRLEIEVHEVLHDSSHDLGVDPGLVKDGVEAHLQALLAEQIELLGPGHVLVRREFPTAIGPVDILARDPAGGSVAVEIKRRGDIDGVEQLTRYLELLNRDP
;
A
#
# COMPACT_ATOMS: atom_id res chain seq x y z
N MET A 1 -16.51 9.96 -7.07
CA MET A 1 -15.55 10.47 -6.08
C MET A 1 -16.15 11.69 -5.39
N ARG A 2 -16.20 11.74 -4.05
CA ARG A 2 -16.61 12.93 -3.29
C ARG A 2 -15.41 13.51 -2.54
N LEU A 3 -15.25 14.82 -2.61
CA LEU A 3 -14.17 15.59 -1.99
C LEU A 3 -14.79 16.58 -1.00
N VAL A 4 -14.46 16.46 0.27
CA VAL A 4 -15.00 17.33 1.32
C VAL A 4 -13.86 17.99 2.08
N VAL A 5 -13.78 19.31 2.05
CA VAL A 5 -12.92 20.08 2.96
C VAL A 5 -13.77 20.46 4.16
N ALA A 6 -13.39 19.96 5.34
CA ALA A 6 -14.18 20.14 6.55
C ALA A 6 -13.30 20.38 7.77
N ARG A 7 -13.83 21.12 8.74
CA ARG A 7 -13.30 21.17 10.10
C ARG A 7 -13.81 19.93 10.83
N CYS A 8 -12.92 18.96 11.06
CA CYS A 8 -13.31 17.67 11.62
C CYS A 8 -12.27 17.12 12.60
N ALA A 9 -12.72 16.22 13.48
CA ALA A 9 -11.88 15.32 14.25
C ALA A 9 -12.15 13.88 13.79
N ALA A 10 -11.22 12.97 14.01
CA ALA A 10 -11.44 11.56 13.67
C ALA A 10 -10.83 10.61 14.69
N ARG A 11 -11.45 9.46 14.86
CA ARG A 11 -10.97 8.37 15.69
C ARG A 11 -11.06 7.07 14.91
N TYR A 12 -9.97 6.31 14.95
CA TYR A 12 -9.93 4.95 14.45
C TYR A 12 -9.82 3.99 15.63
N THR A 13 -10.62 2.92 15.59
CA THR A 13 -10.58 1.82 16.55
C THR A 13 -10.57 0.48 15.82
N GLY A 14 -9.88 -0.51 16.36
CA GLY A 14 -9.77 -1.85 15.77
C GLY A 14 -8.41 -2.47 16.08
N ARG A 15 -7.64 -2.82 15.05
CA ARG A 15 -6.27 -3.37 15.19
C ARG A 15 -5.30 -2.46 15.93
N LEU A 16 -5.59 -1.17 15.95
CA LEU A 16 -4.93 -0.15 16.75
C LEU A 16 -5.95 0.93 17.12
N THR A 17 -5.54 1.86 17.98
CA THR A 17 -6.30 3.08 18.23
C THR A 17 -5.49 4.27 17.72
N ALA A 18 -6.14 5.16 16.97
CA ALA A 18 -5.54 6.40 16.52
C ALA A 18 -6.56 7.54 16.58
N GLU A 19 -6.09 8.73 16.94
CA GLU A 19 -6.93 9.92 17.05
C GLU A 19 -6.32 11.07 16.24
N LEU A 20 -7.21 11.83 15.58
CA LEU A 20 -6.91 13.05 14.89
C LEU A 20 -7.68 14.19 15.57
N PRO A 21 -7.00 15.10 16.29
CA PRO A 21 -7.64 16.26 16.91
C PRO A 21 -8.34 17.15 15.90
N LEU A 22 -9.27 18.00 16.36
CA LEU A 22 -10.03 18.91 15.49
C LEU A 22 -9.11 19.81 14.64
N ALA A 23 -9.24 19.72 13.32
CA ALA A 23 -8.54 20.58 12.36
C ALA A 23 -9.27 20.59 11.01
N THR A 24 -8.89 21.51 10.13
CA THR A 24 -9.36 21.49 8.74
C THR A 24 -8.62 20.40 7.97
N ARG A 25 -9.37 19.51 7.31
CA ARG A 25 -8.83 18.38 6.54
C ARG A 25 -9.60 18.18 5.23
N LEU A 26 -8.92 17.54 4.28
CA LEU A 26 -9.56 16.98 3.09
C LEU A 26 -9.98 15.55 3.39
N VAL A 27 -11.28 15.27 3.29
CA VAL A 27 -11.87 13.93 3.33
C VAL A 27 -12.19 13.51 1.90
N VAL A 28 -11.64 12.39 1.47
CA VAL A 28 -11.86 11.80 0.14
C VAL A 28 -12.70 10.55 0.31
N VAL A 29 -13.86 10.49 -0.36
CA VAL A 29 -14.71 9.29 -0.44
C VAL A 29 -14.69 8.77 -1.87
N LYS A 30 -14.05 7.62 -2.06
CA LYS A 30 -13.90 6.97 -3.37
C LYS A 30 -15.13 6.17 -3.75
N ALA A 31 -15.27 5.88 -5.05
CA ALA A 31 -16.37 5.09 -5.58
C ALA A 31 -16.34 3.62 -5.12
N ASP A 32 -15.17 3.10 -4.77
CA ASP A 32 -14.99 1.75 -4.21
C ASP A 32 -15.32 1.66 -2.71
N GLY A 33 -15.73 2.77 -2.08
CA GLY A 33 -16.03 2.87 -0.66
C GLY A 33 -14.87 3.36 0.20
N SER A 34 -13.64 3.47 -0.33
CA SER A 34 -12.50 3.95 0.47
C SER A 34 -12.76 5.35 1.01
N VAL A 35 -12.38 5.59 2.27
CA VAL A 35 -12.42 6.91 2.91
C VAL A 35 -11.03 7.28 3.40
N LEU A 36 -10.55 8.48 3.06
CA LEU A 36 -9.20 8.94 3.39
C LEU A 36 -9.25 10.35 3.99
N LEU A 37 -8.47 10.61 5.04
CA LEU A 37 -8.27 11.94 5.61
C LEU A 37 -6.85 12.44 5.33
N HIS A 38 -6.75 13.63 4.75
CA HIS A 38 -5.49 14.30 4.45
C HIS A 38 -5.37 15.64 5.18
N SER A 39 -4.13 15.99 5.52
CA SER A 39 -3.71 17.34 5.88
C SER A 39 -2.85 17.93 4.76
N ASP A 40 -2.64 19.24 4.81
CA ASP A 40 -1.81 19.97 3.84
C ASP A 40 -0.30 19.63 3.96
N GLY A 41 0.13 19.17 5.14
CA GLY A 41 1.51 18.74 5.40
C GLY A 41 1.61 17.37 6.06
N GLY A 42 2.84 16.90 6.31
CA GLY A 42 3.13 15.71 7.12
C GLY A 42 3.41 14.41 6.35
N SER A 43 2.80 14.20 5.18
CA SER A 43 3.11 13.08 4.28
C SER A 43 2.35 13.21 2.96
N TYR A 44 2.82 12.58 1.88
CA TYR A 44 2.00 12.36 0.68
C TYR A 44 0.88 11.33 0.91
N LYS A 45 0.95 10.57 2.01
CA LYS A 45 -0.05 9.58 2.41
C LYS A 45 -1.18 10.22 3.24
N PRO A 46 -2.39 9.63 3.22
CA PRO A 46 -3.43 10.02 4.18
C PRO A 46 -2.95 9.85 5.62
N LEU A 47 -3.43 10.70 6.52
CA LEU A 47 -3.21 10.60 7.97
C LEU A 47 -3.95 9.40 8.56
N ASN A 48 -5.15 9.11 8.06
CA ASN A 48 -5.96 7.97 8.46
C ASN A 48 -6.88 7.59 7.29
N TRP A 49 -7.20 6.30 7.16
CA TRP A 49 -8.00 5.80 6.05
C TRP A 49 -8.70 4.49 6.39
N MET A 50 -9.73 4.19 5.62
CA MET A 50 -10.35 2.87 5.55
C MET A 50 -10.39 2.43 4.09
N SER A 51 -9.81 1.28 3.79
CA SER A 51 -9.89 0.66 2.46
C SER A 51 -11.11 -0.27 2.35
N PRO A 52 -11.61 -0.56 1.14
CA PRO A 52 -12.65 -1.55 0.94
C PRO A 52 -12.18 -2.95 1.33
N PRO A 53 -13.11 -3.87 1.65
CA PRO A 53 -14.56 -3.64 1.69
C PRO A 53 -14.98 -2.89 2.96
N CYS A 54 -15.66 -1.75 2.80
CA CYS A 54 -16.18 -0.95 3.92
C CYS A 54 -17.45 -0.19 3.50
N SER A 55 -18.20 0.28 4.49
CA SER A 55 -19.42 1.08 4.29
C SER A 55 -19.33 2.38 5.06
N LEU A 56 -19.75 3.49 4.45
CA LEU A 56 -19.89 4.79 5.07
C LEU A 56 -21.36 5.06 5.41
N ALA A 57 -21.65 5.38 6.67
CA ALA A 57 -22.94 5.89 7.12
C ALA A 57 -22.77 7.29 7.72
N VAL A 58 -23.61 8.24 7.31
CA VAL A 58 -23.68 9.57 7.91
C VAL A 58 -24.83 9.61 8.90
N GLN A 59 -24.56 10.06 10.12
CA GLN A 59 -25.52 10.09 11.21
C GLN A 59 -25.56 11.46 11.87
N ALA A 60 -26.72 11.79 12.45
CA ALA A 60 -26.81 12.93 13.36
C ALA A 60 -25.95 12.66 14.62
N PRO A 61 -25.29 13.68 15.18
CA PRO A 61 -24.56 13.55 16.44
C PRO A 61 -25.54 13.27 17.58
N ASP A 62 -25.06 12.56 18.61
CA ASP A 62 -25.76 12.50 19.89
C ASP A 62 -25.69 13.86 20.62
N GLU A 63 -26.41 14.00 21.72
CA GLU A 63 -26.49 15.26 22.48
C GLU A 63 -25.10 15.73 22.96
N ALA A 64 -24.22 14.80 23.36
CA ALA A 64 -22.89 15.13 23.83
C ALA A 64 -21.96 15.61 22.71
N ALA A 65 -22.03 15.00 21.53
CA ALA A 65 -21.30 15.43 20.34
C ALA A 65 -21.85 16.76 19.81
N ALA A 66 -23.18 16.94 19.77
CA ALA A 66 -23.81 18.18 19.38
C ALA A 66 -23.38 19.35 20.29
N ALA A 67 -23.28 19.11 21.62
CA ALA A 67 -22.78 20.09 22.59
C ALA A 67 -21.31 20.50 22.34
N ARG A 68 -20.49 19.64 21.71
CA ARG A 68 -19.13 19.98 21.25
C ARG A 68 -19.10 20.69 19.90
N GLY A 69 -20.26 20.96 19.30
CA GLY A 69 -20.38 21.61 18.00
C GLY A 69 -20.22 20.66 16.81
N VAL A 70 -20.33 19.35 17.01
CA VAL A 70 -20.41 18.38 15.91
C VAL A 70 -21.75 18.54 15.20
N ARG A 71 -21.75 18.46 13.87
CA ARG A 71 -22.93 18.58 13.00
C ARG A 71 -23.31 17.25 12.38
N GLU A 72 -22.31 16.44 12.03
CA GLU A 72 -22.50 15.10 11.48
C GLU A 72 -21.43 14.17 12.03
N VAL A 73 -21.78 12.89 12.19
CA VAL A 73 -20.84 11.82 12.49
C VAL A 73 -20.82 10.86 11.31
N TRP A 74 -19.68 10.77 10.65
CA TRP A 74 -19.47 9.83 9.56
C TRP A 74 -18.81 8.58 10.12
N ARG A 75 -19.48 7.43 9.98
CA ARG A 75 -19.01 6.14 10.45
C ARG A 75 -18.60 5.28 9.26
N VAL A 76 -17.33 4.96 9.16
CA VAL A 76 -16.80 4.01 8.17
C VAL A 76 -16.48 2.70 8.87
N GLN A 77 -17.19 1.63 8.52
CA GLN A 77 -17.05 0.30 9.10
C GLN A 77 -16.42 -0.64 8.07
N HIS A 78 -15.32 -1.31 8.42
CA HIS A 78 -14.77 -2.37 7.60
C HIS A 78 -15.68 -3.60 7.63
N ALA A 79 -15.85 -4.30 6.50
CA ALA A 79 -16.82 -5.38 6.38
C ALA A 79 -16.33 -6.73 6.94
N LYS A 80 -15.01 -6.90 7.10
CA LYS A 80 -14.39 -8.17 7.51
C LYS A 80 -13.67 -8.11 8.86
N SER A 81 -13.59 -6.94 9.46
CA SER A 81 -12.95 -6.72 10.77
C SER A 81 -13.74 -5.69 11.55
N ASP A 82 -13.50 -5.62 12.86
CA ASP A 82 -14.11 -4.63 13.74
C ASP A 82 -13.50 -3.22 13.59
N ASP A 83 -12.66 -3.00 12.57
CA ASP A 83 -12.03 -1.72 12.31
C ASP A 83 -13.09 -0.65 11.95
N ARG A 84 -13.04 0.48 12.67
CA ARG A 84 -13.97 1.60 12.56
C ARG A 84 -13.21 2.90 12.45
N LEU A 85 -13.66 3.77 11.55
CA LEU A 85 -13.22 5.15 11.44
C LEU A 85 -14.43 6.07 11.63
N GLU A 86 -14.46 6.79 12.75
CA GLU A 86 -15.47 7.80 13.06
C GLU A 86 -14.89 9.19 12.77
N ILE A 87 -15.59 9.99 11.96
CA ILE A 87 -15.21 11.37 11.66
C ILE A 87 -16.32 12.28 12.18
N GLU A 88 -15.99 13.10 13.18
CA GLU A 88 -16.86 14.14 13.71
C GLU A 88 -16.68 15.40 12.87
N VAL A 89 -17.70 15.75 12.07
CA VAL A 89 -17.69 16.93 11.19
C VAL A 89 -18.33 18.10 11.93
N HIS A 90 -17.56 19.18 12.14
CA HIS A 90 -18.04 20.39 12.80
C HIS A 90 -18.51 21.45 11.79
N GLU A 91 -17.85 21.52 10.63
CA GLU A 91 -18.14 22.49 9.57
C GLU A 91 -17.68 21.93 8.24
N VAL A 92 -18.51 22.06 7.21
CA VAL A 92 -18.14 21.75 5.82
C VAL A 92 -17.81 23.06 5.13
N LEU A 93 -16.56 23.21 4.70
CA LEU A 93 -16.06 24.38 3.99
C LEU A 93 -16.22 24.23 2.47
N HIS A 94 -16.13 22.99 1.98
CA HIS A 94 -16.35 22.65 0.59
C HIS A 94 -16.81 21.19 0.46
N ASP A 95 -17.74 20.94 -0.46
CA ASP A 95 -18.22 19.59 -0.80
C ASP A 95 -18.48 19.52 -2.30
N SER A 96 -17.77 18.64 -3.01
CA SER A 96 -17.97 18.41 -4.43
C SER A 96 -17.92 16.92 -4.77
N SER A 97 -18.63 16.55 -5.83
CA SER A 97 -18.69 15.18 -6.33
C SER A 97 -18.38 15.14 -7.82
N HIS A 98 -17.55 14.18 -8.21
CA HIS A 98 -17.03 14.01 -9.56
C HIS A 98 -17.11 12.54 -9.98
N ASP A 99 -17.57 12.28 -11.19
CA ASP A 99 -17.39 10.99 -11.86
C ASP A 99 -16.05 10.99 -12.59
N LEU A 100 -15.19 10.03 -12.27
CA LEU A 100 -13.87 9.91 -12.89
C LEU A 100 -13.88 8.92 -14.06
N GLY A 101 -14.99 8.21 -14.28
CA GLY A 101 -15.10 7.19 -15.32
C GLY A 101 -14.27 5.93 -15.03
N VAL A 102 -13.98 5.17 -16.09
CA VAL A 102 -13.17 3.96 -16.03
C VAL A 102 -11.70 4.33 -16.07
N ASP A 103 -10.96 3.96 -15.02
CA ASP A 103 -9.52 4.13 -14.97
C ASP A 103 -8.82 3.05 -15.83
N PRO A 104 -7.96 3.40 -16.79
CA PRO A 104 -7.24 2.43 -17.61
C PRO A 104 -6.13 1.70 -16.85
N GLY A 105 -5.87 2.09 -15.59
CA GLY A 105 -4.80 1.56 -14.76
C GLY A 105 -3.49 2.32 -14.93
N LEU A 106 -2.65 2.23 -13.90
CA LEU A 106 -1.29 2.73 -13.92
C LEU A 106 -0.40 1.81 -14.76
N VAL A 107 0.07 2.29 -15.91
CA VAL A 107 1.14 1.62 -16.68
C VAL A 107 2.48 1.94 -16.02
N LYS A 108 3.25 0.90 -15.69
CA LYS A 108 4.58 1.05 -15.10
C LYS A 108 5.64 0.48 -16.05
N ASP A 109 6.42 1.37 -16.64
CA ASP A 109 7.66 0.97 -17.32
C ASP A 109 8.81 0.87 -16.31
N GLY A 110 9.72 -0.07 -16.55
CA GLY A 110 10.88 -0.32 -15.69
C GLY A 110 10.54 -0.91 -14.32
N VAL A 111 9.51 -1.75 -14.22
CA VAL A 111 9.27 -2.57 -13.02
C VAL A 111 10.36 -3.63 -12.85
N GLU A 112 10.52 -4.19 -11.66
CA GLU A 112 11.55 -5.21 -11.36
C GLU A 112 11.47 -6.40 -12.31
N ALA A 113 10.26 -6.78 -12.74
CA ALA A 113 10.06 -7.81 -13.77
C ALA A 113 10.72 -7.48 -15.12
N HIS A 114 10.80 -6.20 -15.52
CA HIS A 114 11.49 -5.80 -16.76
C HIS A 114 13.01 -5.87 -16.57
N LEU A 115 13.53 -5.43 -15.41
CA LEU A 115 14.95 -5.56 -15.09
C LEU A 115 15.38 -7.04 -15.03
N GLN A 116 14.52 -7.90 -14.47
CA GLN A 116 14.70 -9.35 -14.49
C GLN A 116 14.74 -9.93 -15.90
N ALA A 117 13.81 -9.55 -16.76
CA ALA A 117 13.84 -9.99 -18.16
C ALA A 117 15.13 -9.56 -18.87
N LEU A 118 15.51 -8.28 -18.72
CA LEU A 118 16.72 -7.72 -19.36
C LEU A 118 18.01 -8.37 -18.88
N LEU A 119 18.13 -8.67 -17.58
CA LEU A 119 19.32 -9.35 -17.04
C LEU A 119 19.34 -10.83 -17.42
N ALA A 120 18.19 -11.49 -17.48
CA ALA A 120 18.11 -12.88 -17.91
C ALA A 120 18.49 -13.06 -19.39
N GLU A 121 18.12 -12.11 -20.24
CA GLU A 121 18.52 -12.07 -21.66
C GLU A 121 20.01 -11.81 -21.87
N GLN A 122 20.69 -11.22 -20.88
CA GLN A 122 22.10 -10.86 -20.89
C GLN A 122 22.82 -11.44 -19.66
N ILE A 123 22.60 -12.73 -19.40
CA ILE A 123 23.06 -13.39 -18.16
C ILE A 123 24.59 -13.35 -18.00
N GLU A 124 25.32 -13.20 -19.11
CA GLU A 124 26.77 -13.00 -19.15
C GLU A 124 27.24 -11.73 -18.44
N LEU A 125 26.34 -10.76 -18.16
CA LEU A 125 26.65 -9.58 -17.34
C LEU A 125 26.97 -9.94 -15.89
N LEU A 126 26.56 -11.12 -15.41
CA LEU A 126 27.02 -11.67 -14.11
C LEU A 126 28.51 -12.06 -14.14
N GLY A 127 29.04 -12.33 -15.32
CA GLY A 127 30.43 -12.70 -15.57
C GLY A 127 30.55 -13.72 -16.72
N PRO A 128 31.72 -13.84 -17.36
CA PRO A 128 31.92 -14.77 -18.47
C PRO A 128 31.56 -16.21 -18.11
N GLY A 129 30.80 -16.88 -18.98
CA GLY A 129 30.45 -18.29 -18.85
C GLY A 129 29.31 -18.61 -17.87
N HIS A 130 28.66 -17.60 -17.28
CA HIS A 130 27.40 -17.82 -16.56
C HIS A 130 26.31 -18.24 -17.53
N VAL A 131 25.44 -19.16 -17.09
CA VAL A 131 24.29 -19.62 -17.85
C VAL A 131 23.01 -19.44 -17.05
N LEU A 132 21.95 -18.97 -17.71
CA LEU A 132 20.64 -18.85 -17.09
C LEU A 132 20.08 -20.25 -16.81
N VAL A 133 19.68 -20.52 -15.57
CA VAL A 133 18.93 -21.73 -15.23
C VAL A 133 17.44 -21.45 -15.37
N ARG A 134 16.93 -20.43 -14.68
CA ARG A 134 15.50 -20.10 -14.66
C ARG A 134 15.26 -18.71 -14.08
N ARG A 135 14.25 -18.02 -14.62
CA ARG A 135 13.63 -16.85 -13.99
C ARG A 135 12.53 -17.30 -13.04
N GLU A 136 12.30 -16.56 -11.96
CA GLU A 136 11.29 -16.87 -10.96
C GLU A 136 11.43 -18.33 -10.48
N PHE A 137 12.65 -18.71 -10.06
CA PHE A 137 12.94 -20.06 -9.62
C PHE A 137 12.19 -20.33 -8.31
N PRO A 138 11.23 -21.27 -8.29
CA PRO A 138 10.34 -21.44 -7.15
C PRO A 138 11.09 -22.00 -5.93
N THR A 139 10.85 -21.44 -4.75
CA THR A 139 11.32 -21.98 -3.47
C THR A 139 10.18 -22.03 -2.45
N ALA A 140 10.42 -22.65 -1.30
CA ALA A 140 9.45 -22.72 -0.20
C ALA A 140 9.12 -21.34 0.43
N ILE A 141 9.96 -20.32 0.21
CA ILE A 141 9.83 -18.98 0.80
C ILE A 141 9.54 -17.88 -0.23
N GLY A 142 9.20 -18.28 -1.46
CA GLY A 142 9.01 -17.37 -2.59
C GLY A 142 10.05 -17.58 -3.69
N PRO A 143 9.82 -17.04 -4.90
CA PRO A 143 10.72 -17.25 -6.03
C PRO A 143 12.01 -16.43 -5.91
N VAL A 144 13.14 -17.02 -6.33
CA VAL A 144 14.36 -16.28 -6.65
C VAL A 144 14.17 -15.63 -8.03
N ASP A 145 14.44 -14.33 -8.16
CA ASP A 145 14.20 -13.62 -9.43
C ASP A 145 14.93 -14.28 -10.61
N ILE A 146 16.22 -14.56 -10.44
CA ILE A 146 17.03 -15.30 -11.41
C ILE A 146 17.90 -16.31 -10.68
N LEU A 147 17.82 -17.57 -11.10
CA LEU A 147 18.82 -18.59 -10.81
C LEU A 147 19.69 -18.79 -12.05
N ALA A 148 21.00 -18.69 -11.86
CA ALA A 148 22.02 -18.94 -12.87
C ALA A 148 23.01 -20.00 -12.37
N ARG A 149 23.87 -20.48 -13.27
CA ARG A 149 24.98 -21.36 -12.95
C ARG A 149 26.28 -20.72 -13.39
N ASP A 150 27.28 -20.74 -12.52
CA ASP A 150 28.62 -20.24 -12.83
C ASP A 150 29.43 -21.26 -13.67
N PRO A 151 30.60 -20.88 -14.20
CA PRO A 151 31.45 -21.79 -15.00
C PRO A 151 32.00 -23.00 -14.22
N ALA A 152 32.03 -22.94 -12.88
CA ALA A 152 32.45 -24.05 -12.03
C ALA A 152 31.27 -25.00 -11.70
N GLY A 153 30.06 -24.70 -12.18
CA GLY A 153 28.85 -25.47 -11.95
C GLY A 153 28.08 -25.06 -10.69
N GLY A 154 28.53 -24.04 -9.96
CA GLY A 154 27.88 -23.51 -8.76
C GLY A 154 26.60 -22.74 -9.07
N SER A 155 25.66 -22.72 -8.12
CA SER A 155 24.41 -21.98 -8.24
C SER A 155 24.60 -20.51 -7.86
N VAL A 156 24.12 -19.60 -8.70
CA VAL A 156 24.13 -18.15 -8.47
C VAL A 156 22.68 -17.67 -8.38
N ALA A 157 22.27 -17.23 -7.19
CA ALA A 157 20.98 -16.56 -6.98
C ALA A 157 21.15 -15.06 -7.16
N VAL A 158 20.27 -14.43 -7.93
CA VAL A 158 20.24 -12.99 -8.15
C VAL A 158 18.88 -12.46 -7.74
N GLU A 159 18.88 -11.45 -6.87
CA GLU A 159 17.72 -10.68 -6.47
C GLU A 159 17.81 -9.30 -7.13
N ILE A 160 16.72 -8.84 -7.74
CA ILE A 160 16.70 -7.62 -8.55
C ILE A 160 15.80 -6.60 -7.88
N LYS A 161 16.40 -5.49 -7.46
CA LYS A 161 15.68 -4.33 -6.94
C LYS A 161 15.92 -3.13 -7.82
N ARG A 162 14.91 -2.28 -8.00
CA ARG A 162 15.12 -0.96 -8.65
C ARG A 162 16.02 -0.05 -7.83
N ARG A 163 16.01 -0.23 -6.51
CA ARG A 163 16.90 0.43 -5.55
C ARG A 163 17.33 -0.64 -4.55
N GLY A 164 18.63 -0.90 -4.47
CA GLY A 164 19.17 -1.83 -3.48
C GLY A 164 19.04 -1.26 -2.07
N ASP A 165 18.34 -1.99 -1.21
CA ASP A 165 18.19 -1.72 0.23
C ASP A 165 18.43 -3.00 1.04
N ILE A 166 18.33 -2.90 2.37
CA ILE A 166 18.61 -4.02 3.27
C ILE A 166 17.63 -5.18 3.07
N ASP A 167 16.38 -4.89 2.71
CA ASP A 167 15.35 -5.90 2.47
C ASP A 167 15.78 -6.87 1.35
N GLY A 168 16.42 -6.35 0.29
CA GLY A 168 16.98 -7.19 -0.78
C GLY A 168 18.11 -8.12 -0.30
N VAL A 169 18.98 -7.64 0.59
CA VAL A 169 20.08 -8.45 1.16
C VAL A 169 19.55 -9.54 2.08
N GLU A 170 18.57 -9.21 2.94
CA GLU A 170 17.92 -10.18 3.81
C GLU A 170 17.20 -11.26 3.01
N GLN A 171 16.52 -10.88 1.92
CA GLN A 171 15.86 -11.81 1.02
C GLN A 171 16.85 -12.77 0.36
N LEU A 172 17.96 -12.27 -0.19
CA LEU A 172 19.00 -13.09 -0.81
C LEU A 172 19.65 -14.05 0.20
N THR A 173 19.91 -13.58 1.43
CA THR A 173 20.48 -14.41 2.50
C THR A 173 19.60 -15.62 2.79
N ARG A 174 18.28 -15.43 2.88
CA ARG A 174 17.33 -16.56 3.08
C ARG A 174 17.34 -17.54 1.90
N TYR A 175 17.48 -17.06 0.67
CA TYR A 175 17.58 -17.94 -0.50
C TYR A 175 18.86 -18.77 -0.47
N LEU A 176 20.00 -18.15 -0.14
CA LEU A 176 21.28 -18.86 -0.04
C LEU A 176 21.24 -19.92 1.07
N GLU A 177 20.65 -19.62 2.22
CA GLU A 177 20.47 -20.61 3.29
C GLU A 177 19.64 -21.82 2.84
N LEU A 178 18.65 -21.61 1.97
CA LEU A 178 17.79 -22.68 1.45
C LEU A 178 18.46 -23.46 0.33
N LEU A 179 19.06 -22.77 -0.65
CA LEU A 179 19.73 -23.39 -1.81
C LEU A 179 20.96 -24.19 -1.39
N ASN A 180 21.70 -23.76 -0.38
CA ASN A 180 22.87 -24.50 0.13
C ASN A 180 22.50 -25.73 0.98
N ARG A 181 21.21 -25.95 1.28
CA ARG A 181 20.73 -27.16 1.98
C ARG A 181 20.33 -28.28 1.02
N ASP A 182 20.12 -27.96 -0.26
CA ASP A 182 19.78 -28.93 -1.30
C ASP A 182 21.10 -29.41 -1.95
N PRO A 183 21.53 -30.67 -1.74
CA PRO A 183 22.82 -31.19 -2.19
C PRO A 183 22.91 -31.43 -3.70
#